data_AF-A0A2G9V3D4-F1
#
_entry.id   AF-A0A2G9V3D4-F1
#
_cell.length_a   1.000
_cell.length_b   1.000
_cell.length_c   1.000
_cell.angle_alpha   90.00
_cell.angle_beta   90.00
_cell.angle_gamma   90.00
#
_symmetry.space_group_name_H-M   'P 1'
#
loop_
_entity.id
_entity.type
_entity.pdbx_description
1 polymer ?
#
loop_
_entity_poly.entity_id
_entity_poly.type
_entity_poly.pdbx_seq_one_letter_code
_entity_poly.pdbx_strand_id
1 'polypeptide(L)'
;MPDKERRVLSTEQKRSRRNRGLLIAAIALSLLGVLILIMAAFLYLRSAAAEEEWKRSSDEYLRKLVQQVNDNPNLLWKAKYNRFGVKNRSYGFEYTRNATAVQEVLDQLQAFFDSDAMKRHIQ
;
A
#
# COMPACT_ATOMS: atom_id res chain seq x y z
N MET A 1 23.77 -71.97 4.69
CA MET A 1 23.69 -70.51 4.97
C MET A 1 23.80 -69.81 3.61
N PRO A 2 22.80 -69.07 3.06
CA PRO A 2 22.74 -67.61 3.32
C PRO A 2 21.45 -66.83 2.87
N ASP A 3 20.28 -67.43 2.64
CA ASP A 3 19.17 -66.69 2.00
C ASP A 3 18.55 -65.58 2.86
N LYS A 4 18.67 -65.69 4.18
CA LYS A 4 18.23 -64.65 5.11
C LYS A 4 19.16 -63.44 5.10
N GLU A 5 20.47 -63.63 4.96
CA GLU A 5 21.45 -62.53 4.91
C GLU A 5 21.34 -61.71 3.62
N ARG A 6 21.10 -62.34 2.46
CA ARG A 6 20.89 -61.62 1.19
C ARG A 6 19.68 -60.69 1.21
N ARG A 7 18.57 -61.11 1.83
CA ARG A 7 17.36 -60.27 1.92
C ARG A 7 17.58 -59.07 2.83
N VAL A 8 18.27 -59.26 3.97
CA VAL A 8 18.57 -58.18 4.92
C VAL A 8 19.50 -57.13 4.29
N LEU A 9 20.55 -57.57 3.58
CA LEU A 9 21.44 -56.68 2.83
C LEU A 9 20.70 -55.85 1.77
N SER A 10 19.80 -56.48 1.00
CA SER A 10 18.97 -55.78 -0.01
C SER A 10 18.06 -54.70 0.61
N THR A 11 17.44 -55.00 1.75
CA THR A 11 16.57 -54.05 2.45
C THR A 11 17.33 -52.88 3.06
N GLU A 12 18.52 -53.10 3.62
CA GLU A 12 19.38 -52.03 4.13
C GLU A 12 19.91 -51.13 3.01
N GLN A 13 20.31 -51.72 1.88
CA GLN A 13 20.78 -50.97 0.72
C GLN A 13 19.68 -50.07 0.14
N LYS A 14 18.43 -50.57 0.09
CA LYS A 14 17.25 -49.82 -0.36
C LYS A 14 16.88 -48.69 0.61
N ARG A 15 16.99 -48.93 1.93
CA ARG A 15 16.75 -47.93 2.98
C ARG A 15 17.81 -46.81 2.97
N SER A 16 19.08 -47.17 2.76
CA SER A 16 20.19 -46.23 2.63
C SER A 16 20.06 -45.31 1.41
N ARG A 17 19.70 -45.86 0.24
CA ARG A 17 19.42 -45.05 -0.97
C ARG A 17 18.23 -44.10 -0.79
N ARG A 18 17.16 -44.54 -0.13
CA ARG A 18 15.98 -43.70 0.15
C ARG A 18 16.32 -42.53 1.08
N ASN A 19 17.13 -42.78 2.12
CA ASN A 19 17.56 -41.73 3.04
C ASN A 19 18.49 -40.71 2.37
N ARG A 20 19.36 -41.15 1.45
CA ARG A 20 20.17 -40.23 0.62
C ARG A 20 19.33 -39.35 -0.29
N GLY A 21 18.28 -39.92 -0.92
CA GLY A 21 17.33 -39.15 -1.73
C GLY A 21 16.58 -38.09 -0.92
N LEU A 22 16.14 -38.43 0.30
CA LEU A 22 15.49 -37.48 1.21
C LEU A 22 16.45 -36.36 1.67
N LEU A 23 17.71 -36.69 1.96
CA LEU A 23 18.72 -35.69 2.32
C LEU A 23 19.01 -34.71 1.16
N ILE A 24 19.15 -35.22 -0.07
CA ILE A 24 19.37 -34.37 -1.25
C ILE A 24 18.16 -33.48 -1.50
N ALA A 25 16.94 -34.02 -1.38
CA ALA A 25 15.71 -33.23 -1.53
C ALA A 25 15.59 -32.14 -0.45
N ALA A 26 15.96 -32.44 0.80
CA ALA A 26 15.95 -31.48 1.90
C ALA A 26 16.97 -30.35 1.67
N ILE A 27 18.18 -30.67 1.20
CA ILE A 27 19.20 -29.67 0.86
C ILE A 27 18.75 -28.80 -0.33
N ALA A 28 18.15 -29.42 -1.36
CA ALA A 28 17.63 -28.67 -2.50
C ALA A 28 16.51 -27.70 -2.08
N LEU A 29 15.60 -28.14 -1.21
CA LEU A 29 14.54 -27.28 -0.66
C LEU A 29 15.10 -26.17 0.24
N SER A 30 16.13 -26.45 1.04
CA SER A 30 16.75 -25.41 1.86
C SER A 30 17.45 -24.36 1.00
N LEU A 31 18.16 -24.77 -0.06
CA LEU A 31 18.80 -23.86 -1.00
C LEU A 31 17.77 -23.00 -1.74
N LEU A 32 16.65 -23.59 -2.17
CA LEU A 32 15.57 -22.85 -2.80
C LEU A 32 14.95 -21.83 -1.83
N GLY A 33 14.74 -22.22 -0.58
CA GLY A 33 14.25 -21.33 0.47
C GLY A 33 15.17 -20.13 0.72
N VAL A 34 16.50 -20.38 0.78
CA VAL A 34 17.49 -19.31 0.93
C VAL A 34 17.46 -18.36 -0.26
N LEU A 35 17.33 -18.87 -1.50
CA LEU A 35 17.25 -18.03 -2.69
C LEU A 35 16.01 -17.11 -2.66
N ILE A 36 14.86 -17.63 -2.23
CA ILE A 36 13.62 -16.86 -2.09
C ILE A 36 13.78 -15.77 -1.03
N LEU A 37 14.41 -16.08 0.12
CA LEU A 37 14.66 -15.09 1.17
C LEU A 37 15.58 -13.96 0.70
N ILE A 38 16.65 -14.29 -0.05
CA ILE A 38 17.54 -13.29 -0.64
C ILE A 38 16.78 -12.39 -1.61
N MET A 39 15.95 -12.99 -2.49
CA MET A 39 15.15 -12.23 -3.45
C MET A 39 14.13 -11.32 -2.74
N ALA A 40 13.46 -11.82 -1.70
CA ALA A 40 12.51 -11.03 -0.91
C ALA A 40 13.20 -9.86 -0.20
N ALA A 41 14.37 -10.09 0.41
CA ALA A 41 15.16 -9.03 1.05
C ALA A 41 15.61 -7.97 0.05
N PHE A 42 16.06 -8.39 -1.14
CA PHE A 42 16.44 -7.47 -2.21
C PHE A 42 15.25 -6.61 -2.69
N LEU A 43 14.10 -7.24 -2.93
CA LEU A 43 12.88 -6.52 -3.31
C LEU A 43 12.42 -5.55 -2.22
N TYR A 44 12.50 -5.95 -0.95
CA TYR A 44 12.15 -5.10 0.19
C TYR A 44 13.04 -3.85 0.28
N LEU A 45 14.36 -4.03 0.14
CA LEU A 45 15.30 -2.90 0.13
C LEU A 45 15.03 -1.96 -1.05
N ARG A 46 14.74 -2.51 -2.24
CA ARG A 46 14.38 -1.71 -3.41
C ARG A 46 13.07 -0.95 -3.22
N SER A 47 12.05 -1.59 -2.65
CA SER A 47 10.77 -0.92 -2.37
C SER A 47 10.90 0.16 -1.31
N ALA A 48 11.74 -0.05 -0.29
CA ALA A 48 12.00 0.95 0.74
C ALA A 48 12.67 2.19 0.14
N ALA A 49 13.68 2.01 -0.70
CA ALA A 49 14.33 3.12 -1.40
C ALA A 49 13.36 3.88 -2.33
N ALA A 50 12.52 3.16 -3.08
CA ALA A 50 11.52 3.77 -3.96
C ALA A 50 10.44 4.53 -3.18
N GLU A 51 10.03 4.03 -2.00
CA GLU A 51 9.07 4.72 -1.13
C GLU A 51 9.61 6.06 -0.61
N GLU A 52 10.89 6.12 -0.22
CA GLU A 52 11.50 7.36 0.26
C GLU A 52 11.57 8.43 -0.83
N GLU A 53 11.92 8.02 -2.04
CA GLU A 53 11.99 8.91 -3.20
C GLU A 53 10.60 9.41 -3.61
N TRP A 54 9.59 8.52 -3.62
CA TRP A 54 8.20 8.89 -3.86
C TRP A 54 7.66 9.85 -2.79
N LYS A 55 7.93 9.59 -1.50
CA LYS A 55 7.53 10.47 -0.39
C LYS A 55 8.17 11.85 -0.52
N ARG A 56 9.46 11.91 -0.86
CA ARG A 56 10.18 13.19 -1.06
C ARG A 56 9.59 13.98 -2.24
N SER A 57 9.32 13.32 -3.36
CA SER A 57 8.72 13.95 -4.55
C SER A 57 7.31 14.47 -4.28
N SER A 58 6.48 13.66 -3.60
CA SER A 58 5.12 14.05 -3.21
C SER A 58 5.12 15.22 -2.22
N ASP A 59 6.03 15.22 -1.23
CA ASP A 59 6.20 16.32 -0.27
C ASP A 59 6.49 17.64 -1.00
N GLU A 60 7.37 17.61 -2.00
CA GLU A 60 7.76 18.78 -2.78
C GLU A 60 6.61 19.28 -3.67
N TYR A 61 5.90 18.37 -4.34
CA TYR A 61 4.72 18.70 -5.15
C TYR A 61 3.63 19.39 -4.32
N LEU A 62 3.29 18.84 -3.16
CA LEU A 62 2.28 19.41 -2.27
C LEU A 62 2.70 20.77 -1.70
N ARG A 63 3.98 20.96 -1.40
CA ARG A 63 4.51 22.28 -1.01
C ARG A 63 4.33 23.32 -2.10
N LYS A 64 4.63 22.97 -3.36
CA LYS A 64 4.43 23.87 -4.51
C LYS A 64 2.97 24.24 -4.69
N LEU A 65 2.04 23.30 -4.53
CA LEU A 65 0.60 23.58 -4.58
C LEU A 65 0.16 24.53 -3.46
N VAL A 66 0.59 24.27 -2.22
CA VAL A 66 0.29 25.15 -1.08
C VAL A 66 0.83 26.55 -1.32
N GLN A 67 2.03 26.66 -1.89
CA GLN A 67 2.63 27.95 -2.24
C GLN A 67 1.82 28.68 -3.31
N GLN A 68 1.44 28.01 -4.40
CA GLN A 68 0.58 28.60 -5.45
C GLN A 68 -0.75 29.12 -4.93
N VAL A 69 -1.38 28.39 -3.99
CA VAL A 69 -2.62 28.83 -3.34
C VAL A 69 -2.37 30.06 -2.47
N ASN A 70 -1.27 30.08 -1.71
CA ASN A 70 -0.93 31.19 -0.81
C ASN A 70 -0.45 32.45 -1.52
N ASP A 71 0.12 32.31 -2.72
CA ASP A 71 0.60 33.42 -3.55
C ASP A 71 -0.55 34.09 -4.32
N ASN A 72 -1.75 33.53 -4.30
CA ASN A 72 -2.91 34.11 -4.96
C ASN A 72 -3.51 35.27 -4.12
N PRO A 73 -3.47 36.52 -4.61
CA PRO A 73 -3.97 37.68 -3.86
C PRO A 73 -5.49 37.71 -3.71
N ASN A 74 -6.23 36.90 -4.48
CA ASN A 74 -7.70 36.86 -4.47
C ASN A 74 -8.26 35.86 -3.44
N LEU A 75 -7.40 35.12 -2.73
CA LEU A 75 -7.83 34.17 -1.70
C LEU A 75 -7.69 34.77 -0.30
N LEU A 76 -8.80 34.82 0.44
CA LEU A 76 -8.84 35.30 1.82
C LEU A 76 -8.29 34.30 2.84
N TRP A 77 -8.04 33.05 2.41
CA TRP A 77 -7.58 31.96 3.25
C TRP A 77 -6.24 31.43 2.74
N LYS A 78 -5.41 30.94 3.67
CA LYS A 78 -4.08 30.36 3.37
C LYS A 78 -4.06 28.87 3.67
N ALA A 79 -3.52 28.09 2.73
CA ALA A 79 -3.25 26.68 2.93
C ALA A 79 -1.98 26.49 3.75
N LYS A 80 -1.95 25.48 4.63
CA LYS A 80 -0.76 25.09 5.39
C LYS A 80 -0.36 23.67 5.03
N TYR A 81 0.89 23.50 4.59
CA TYR A 81 1.46 22.18 4.35
C TYR A 81 1.66 21.44 5.67
N ASN A 82 1.05 20.26 5.83
CA ASN A 82 1.24 19.40 6.98
C ASN A 82 1.77 18.03 6.56
N ARG A 83 3.08 17.82 6.78
CA ARG A 83 3.79 16.57 6.47
C ARG A 83 3.25 15.34 7.24
N PHE A 84 2.58 15.57 8.36
CA PHE A 84 1.99 14.53 9.22
C PHE A 84 0.45 14.47 9.11
N GLY A 85 -0.12 15.19 8.14
CA GLY A 85 -1.48 15.73 8.16
C GLY A 85 -2.66 14.78 7.98
N VAL A 86 -2.52 13.48 8.23
CA VAL A 86 -3.68 12.55 8.26
C VAL A 86 -3.74 11.72 9.55
N LYS A 87 -3.14 12.21 10.65
CA LYS A 87 -3.28 11.57 11.97
C LYS A 87 -4.26 12.26 12.94
N ASN A 88 -4.94 13.34 12.55
CA ASN A 88 -6.05 13.87 13.33
C ASN A 88 -7.38 13.45 12.71
N ARG A 89 -8.02 12.44 13.31
CA ARG A 89 -9.45 12.13 13.08
C ARG A 89 -10.38 13.10 13.82
N SER A 90 -9.85 13.92 14.73
CA SER A 90 -10.58 15.00 15.36
C SER A 90 -10.22 16.30 14.66
N TYR A 91 -11.04 16.69 13.70
CA TYR A 91 -11.10 18.10 13.35
C TYR A 91 -11.68 18.81 14.57
N GLY A 92 -10.95 19.77 15.16
CA GLY A 92 -11.34 20.50 16.38
C GLY A 92 -12.54 21.43 16.21
N PHE A 93 -13.45 21.12 15.29
CA PHE A 93 -14.76 21.71 15.21
C PHE A 93 -15.78 20.67 15.69
N GLU A 94 -16.70 21.07 16.57
CA GLU A 94 -17.87 20.26 16.82
C GLU A 94 -18.66 20.19 15.52
N TYR A 95 -18.88 18.99 14.98
CA TYR A 95 -19.93 18.78 13.98
C TYR A 95 -21.27 19.03 14.68
N THR A 96 -21.65 20.30 14.81
CA THR A 96 -23.04 20.67 15.00
C THR A 96 -23.74 20.28 13.70
N ARG A 97 -24.26 19.06 13.65
CA ARG A 97 -25.17 18.59 12.61
C ARG A 97 -26.47 19.39 12.72
N ASN A 98 -26.43 20.68 12.37
CA ASN A 98 -27.64 21.38 12.01
C ASN A 98 -28.01 20.88 10.61
N ALA A 99 -28.53 19.65 10.55
CA ALA A 99 -28.87 18.96 9.32
C ALA A 99 -29.80 19.83 8.44
N THR A 100 -30.64 20.63 9.08
CA THR A 100 -31.51 21.62 8.45
C THR A 100 -30.74 22.68 7.66
N ALA A 101 -29.66 23.23 8.21
CA ALA A 101 -28.84 24.23 7.50
C ALA A 101 -28.08 23.62 6.32
N VAL A 102 -27.65 22.36 6.45
CA VAL A 102 -27.02 21.62 5.34
C VAL A 102 -28.05 21.30 4.25
N GLN A 103 -29.28 20.93 4.63
CA GLN A 103 -30.39 20.68 3.72
C GLN A 103 -30.76 21.96 2.94
N GLU A 104 -30.83 23.09 3.62
CA GLU A 104 -31.18 24.39 3.00
C GLU A 104 -30.14 24.83 1.96
N VAL A 105 -28.86 24.62 2.23
CA VAL A 105 -27.78 24.91 1.26
C VAL A 105 -27.84 23.94 0.07
N LEU A 106 -28.14 22.66 0.30
CA LEU A 106 -28.33 21.68 -0.76
C LEU A 106 -29.52 22.04 -1.67
N ASP A 107 -30.63 22.48 -1.09
CA ASP A 107 -31.82 22.89 -1.84
C ASP A 107 -31.55 24.16 -2.67
N GLN A 108 -30.78 25.12 -2.14
CA GLN A 108 -30.35 26.30 -2.90
C GLN A 108 -29.43 25.95 -4.07
N LEU A 109 -28.50 25.01 -3.86
CA LEU A 109 -27.63 24.51 -4.93
C LEU A 109 -28.44 23.79 -6.01
N GLN A 110 -29.37 22.93 -5.62
CA GLN A 110 -30.28 22.23 -6.54
C GLN A 110 -31.06 23.25 -7.41
N ALA A 111 -31.66 24.25 -6.78
CA ALA A 111 -32.40 25.31 -7.48
C ALA A 111 -31.51 26.13 -8.44
N PHE A 112 -30.25 26.37 -8.08
CA PHE A 112 -29.29 27.03 -8.97
C PHE A 112 -28.97 26.18 -10.21
N PHE A 113 -28.71 24.89 -10.03
CA PHE A 113 -28.45 23.96 -11.14
C PHE A 113 -29.68 23.74 -12.02
N ASP A 114 -30.88 23.81 -11.44
CA ASP A 114 -32.14 23.71 -12.19
C ASP A 114 -32.54 25.00 -12.90
N SER A 115 -31.88 26.13 -12.62
CA SER A 115 -32.17 27.40 -13.26
C SER A 115 -31.87 27.38 -14.77
N ASP A 116 -32.70 28.09 -15.53
CA ASP A 116 -32.52 28.20 -16.99
C ASP A 116 -31.18 28.84 -17.37
N ALA A 117 -30.63 29.70 -16.51
CA ALA A 117 -29.32 30.31 -16.71
C ALA A 117 -28.20 29.26 -16.66
N MET A 118 -28.26 28.33 -15.70
CA MET A 118 -27.25 27.28 -15.56
C MET A 118 -27.43 26.19 -16.61
N LYS A 119 -28.68 25.84 -16.94
CA LYS A 119 -28.99 24.89 -18.03
C LYS A 119 -28.46 25.38 -19.39
N ARG A 120 -28.54 26.69 -19.67
CA ARG A 120 -27.94 27.31 -20.86
C ARG A 120 -26.41 27.37 -20.84
N HIS A 121 -25.79 27.28 -19.67
CA HIS A 121 -24.33 27.26 -19.55
C HIS A 121 -23.74 25.85 -19.74
N ILE A 122 -24.51 24.82 -19.43
CA ILE A 122 -24.10 23.41 -19.52
C ILE A 122 -24.40 22.80 -20.91
N GLN A 123 -25.40 23.31 -21.65
CA GLN A 123 -25.67 22.95 -23.05
C GLN A 123 -24.84 23.77 -24.04
#